data_AF-A0A2D9D9N4-F1
#
_entry.id   AF-A0A2D9D9N4-F1
#
_cell.length_a   1.000
_cell.length_b   1.000
_cell.length_c   1.000
_cell.angle_alpha   90.00
_cell.angle_beta   90.00
_cell.angle_gamma   90.00
#
_symmetry.space_group_name_H-M   'P 1'
#
loop_
_entity.id
_entity.type
_entity.pdbx_description
1 polymer ?
#
loop_
_entity_poly.entity_id
_entity_poly.type
_entity_poly.pdbx_seq_one_letter_code
_entity_poly.pdbx_strand_id
1 'polypeptide(L)'
;MQKRIKNINKFTKQPIKYQNNIFKFLIKKGIKTKFGQEHNFNNITSYIKFKKQIPIRTYEELSKYILDAKKGKKNILWPGKVNWFAKSSGTTNSKSKFIPITKESLKDCHLKAGKDMLSLYENNFPTTNIYNGKGIMLGGSIEKSKDGNYKEGDLSAILLDEFPFWVSYHRVPDIKTATMKEWDEKLE
;
A
#
# COMPACT_ATOMS: atom_id res chain seq x y z
N MET A 1 1.14 -21.76 -8.34
CA MET A 1 0.53 -21.00 -7.22
C MET A 1 0.35 -21.79 -5.90
N GLN A 2 0.48 -23.13 -5.88
CA GLN A 2 0.34 -23.97 -4.68
C GLN A 2 1.20 -23.54 -3.46
N LYS A 3 2.43 -23.06 -3.68
CA LYS A 3 3.27 -22.51 -2.60
C LYS A 3 2.60 -21.34 -1.87
N ARG A 4 1.83 -20.51 -2.60
CA ARG A 4 1.14 -19.36 -2.00
C ARG A 4 -0.04 -19.80 -1.14
N ILE A 5 -0.85 -20.73 -1.62
CA ILE A 5 -1.94 -21.36 -0.84
C ILE A 5 -1.40 -21.99 0.44
N LYS A 6 -0.30 -22.76 0.36
CA LYS A 6 0.37 -23.31 1.56
C LYS A 6 0.75 -22.20 2.56
N ASN A 7 1.28 -21.08 2.07
CA ASN A 7 1.62 -19.95 2.93
C ASN A 7 0.38 -19.24 3.51
N ILE A 8 -0.72 -19.13 2.75
CA ILE A 8 -2.00 -18.59 3.24
C ILE A 8 -2.51 -19.44 4.40
N ASN A 9 -2.61 -20.75 4.17
CA ASN A 9 -3.05 -21.70 5.20
C ASN A 9 -2.20 -21.64 6.47
N LYS A 10 -0.88 -21.42 6.36
CA LYS A 10 0.00 -21.27 7.53
C LYS A 10 -0.38 -20.07 8.40
N PHE A 11 -0.58 -18.88 7.81
CA PHE A 11 -0.93 -17.71 8.61
C PHE A 11 -2.38 -17.71 9.08
N THR A 12 -3.30 -18.31 8.31
CA THR A 12 -4.69 -18.48 8.74
C THR A 12 -4.82 -19.45 9.91
N LYS A 13 -3.99 -20.50 9.97
CA LYS A 13 -3.95 -21.46 11.10
C LYS A 13 -3.24 -20.93 12.35
N GLN A 14 -2.40 -19.91 12.22
CA GLN A 14 -1.61 -19.36 13.33
C GLN A 14 -1.68 -17.81 13.41
N PRO A 15 -2.88 -17.20 13.41
CA PRO A 15 -3.04 -15.76 13.19
C PRO A 15 -2.34 -14.93 14.28
N ILE A 16 -2.42 -15.36 15.55
CA ILE A 16 -1.80 -14.67 16.68
C ILE A 16 -0.27 -14.64 16.56
N LYS A 17 0.34 -15.77 16.17
CA LYS A 17 1.80 -15.85 15.97
C LYS A 17 2.25 -14.91 14.86
N TYR A 18 1.52 -14.87 13.74
CA TYR A 18 1.87 -14.00 12.62
C TYR A 18 1.66 -12.52 12.94
N GLN A 19 0.59 -12.16 13.66
CA GLN A 19 0.40 -10.79 14.17
C GLN A 19 1.54 -10.36 15.10
N ASN A 20 1.98 -11.23 16.01
CA ASN A 20 3.12 -10.94 16.88
C ASN A 20 4.43 -10.76 16.09
N ASN A 21 4.65 -11.54 15.03
CA ASN A 21 5.81 -11.38 14.17
C ASN A 21 5.77 -10.05 13.39
N ILE A 22 4.60 -9.68 12.87
CA ILE A 22 4.39 -8.38 12.21
C ILE A 22 4.65 -7.25 13.19
N PHE A 23 4.07 -7.31 14.40
CA PHE A 23 4.31 -6.34 15.46
C PHE A 23 5.80 -6.16 15.76
N LYS A 24 6.53 -7.25 16.05
CA LYS A 24 7.98 -7.20 16.31
C LYS A 24 8.76 -6.59 15.16
N PHE A 25 8.41 -6.94 13.92
CA PHE A 25 9.02 -6.37 12.73
C PHE A 25 8.78 -4.86 12.62
N LEU A 26 7.53 -4.41 12.76
CA LEU A 26 7.14 -3.00 12.66
C LEU A 26 7.84 -2.15 13.72
N ILE A 27 7.84 -2.59 14.99
CA ILE A 27 8.51 -1.88 16.07
C ILE A 27 10.01 -1.81 15.82
N LYS A 28 10.66 -2.95 15.55
CA LYS A 28 12.11 -3.00 15.34
C LYS A 28 12.55 -2.14 14.15
N LYS A 29 11.82 -2.19 13.04
CA LYS A 29 12.15 -1.45 11.82
C LYS A 29 11.85 0.05 11.96
N GLY A 30 10.84 0.41 12.74
CA GLY A 30 10.45 1.78 13.02
C GLY A 30 11.36 2.54 13.99
N ILE A 31 12.25 1.87 14.73
CA ILE A 31 13.09 2.49 15.79
C ILE A 31 13.78 3.80 15.36
N LYS A 32 14.36 3.83 14.15
CA LYS A 32 15.16 4.98 13.67
C LYS A 32 14.34 6.03 12.94
N THR A 33 13.01 5.88 12.87
CA THR A 33 12.16 6.89 12.26
C THR A 33 11.88 8.00 13.27
N LYS A 34 11.57 9.21 12.78
CA LYS A 34 11.15 10.33 13.63
C LYS A 34 10.00 9.92 14.55
N PHE A 35 9.00 9.23 14.00
CA PHE A 35 7.89 8.70 14.79
C PHE A 35 8.38 7.70 15.85
N GLY A 36 9.26 6.75 15.49
CA GLY A 36 9.79 5.77 16.43
C GLY A 36 10.62 6.39 17.56
N GLN A 37 11.40 7.43 17.27
CA GLN A 37 12.18 8.19 18.25
C GLN A 37 11.29 8.97 19.21
N GLU A 38 10.35 9.75 18.68
CA GLU A 38 9.40 10.54 19.50
C GLU A 38 8.51 9.66 20.39
N HIS A 39 8.37 8.38 20.05
CA HIS A 39 7.59 7.41 20.80
C HIS A 39 8.43 6.34 21.48
N ASN A 40 9.74 6.52 21.61
CA ASN A 40 10.65 5.59 22.28
C ASN A 40 10.43 4.11 21.91
N PHE A 41 10.36 3.81 20.62
CA PHE A 41 10.17 2.44 20.10
C PHE A 41 11.21 1.45 20.64
N ASN A 42 12.42 1.91 20.96
CA ASN A 42 13.45 1.11 21.61
C ASN A 42 13.02 0.46 22.93
N ASN A 43 12.09 1.10 23.66
CA ASN A 43 11.62 0.61 24.95
C ASN A 43 10.38 -0.31 24.84
N ILE A 44 9.85 -0.48 23.63
CA ILE A 44 8.67 -1.29 23.35
C ILE A 44 9.09 -2.76 23.15
N THR A 45 9.12 -3.50 24.26
CA THR A 45 9.51 -4.93 24.27
C THR A 45 8.33 -5.90 24.21
N SER A 46 7.10 -5.40 24.37
CA SER A 46 5.88 -6.22 24.38
C SER A 46 4.68 -5.43 23.86
N TYR A 47 3.65 -6.17 23.42
CA TYR A 47 2.38 -5.57 22.98
C TYR A 47 1.71 -4.77 24.10
N ILE A 48 1.83 -5.19 25.36
CA ILE A 48 1.27 -4.48 26.52
C ILE A 48 1.94 -3.11 26.67
N LYS A 49 3.28 -3.03 26.55
CA LYS A 49 4.01 -1.76 26.57
C LYS A 49 3.62 -0.88 25.39
N PHE A 50 3.54 -1.45 24.19
CA PHE A 50 3.09 -0.75 22.99
C PHE A 50 1.72 -0.09 23.21
N LYS A 51 0.73 -0.84 23.69
CA LYS A 51 -0.64 -0.34 23.92
C LYS A 51 -0.67 0.81 24.94
N LYS A 52 0.18 0.77 25.97
CA LYS A 52 0.28 1.83 26.98
C LYS A 52 0.95 3.10 26.44
N GLN A 53 1.88 2.95 25.50
CA GLN A 53 2.78 4.02 25.07
C GLN A 53 2.36 4.70 23.77
N ILE A 54 1.69 3.96 22.87
CA ILE A 54 1.28 4.46 21.56
C ILE A 54 -0.21 4.73 21.58
N PRO A 55 -0.63 6.00 21.58
CA PRO A 55 -2.05 6.33 21.54
C PRO A 55 -2.64 6.01 20.16
N ILE A 56 -3.93 5.69 20.16
CA ILE A 56 -4.73 5.65 18.93
C ILE A 56 -4.84 7.07 18.40
N ARG A 57 -4.71 7.25 17.08
CA ARG A 57 -4.69 8.57 16.46
C ARG A 57 -5.65 8.69 15.29
N THR A 58 -6.17 9.89 15.15
CA THR A 58 -6.85 10.39 13.95
C THR A 58 -5.85 10.69 12.84
N TYR A 59 -6.36 10.96 11.64
CA TYR A 59 -5.52 11.38 10.50
C TYR A 59 -4.89 12.75 10.78
N GLU A 60 -5.66 13.64 11.39
CA GLU A 60 -5.29 15.01 11.68
C GLU A 60 -4.09 15.06 12.63
N GLU A 61 -4.04 14.18 13.64
CA GLU A 61 -2.88 14.01 14.53
C GLU A 61 -1.64 13.43 13.81
N LEU A 62 -1.83 12.60 12.79
CA LEU A 62 -0.72 12.07 11.98
C LEU A 62 -0.28 13.01 10.85
N SER A 63 -1.10 14.00 10.52
CA SER A 63 -0.93 14.86 9.34
C SER A 63 0.42 15.58 9.32
N LYS A 64 0.94 16.00 10.48
CA LYS A 64 2.27 16.62 10.62
C LYS A 64 3.39 15.76 10.04
N TYR A 65 3.37 14.46 10.33
CA TYR A 65 4.36 13.52 9.82
C TYR A 65 4.18 13.27 8.32
N ILE A 66 2.94 13.20 7.86
CA ILE A 66 2.60 13.02 6.45
C ILE A 66 3.09 14.22 5.64
N LEU A 67 2.87 15.45 6.13
CA LEU A 67 3.36 16.68 5.50
C LEU A 67 4.88 16.73 5.45
N ASP A 68 5.57 16.32 6.53
CA ASP A 68 7.03 16.18 6.54
C ASP A 68 7.50 15.20 5.46
N ALA A 69 6.82 14.06 5.29
CA ALA A 69 7.13 13.09 4.24
C ALA A 69 6.84 13.65 2.83
N LYS A 70 5.74 14.41 2.64
CA LYS A 70 5.40 15.08 1.36
C LYS A 70 6.46 16.10 0.95
N LYS A 71 7.10 16.76 1.92
CA LYS A 71 8.26 17.64 1.70
C LYS A 71 9.54 16.88 1.34
N GLY A 72 9.48 15.56 1.15
CA GLY A 72 10.61 14.72 0.76
C GLY A 72 11.52 14.29 1.90
N LYS A 73 11.18 14.61 3.16
CA LYS A 73 11.98 14.16 4.31
C LYS A 73 11.93 12.63 4.43
N LYS A 74 13.07 12.05 4.78
CA LYS A 74 13.25 10.59 4.92
C LYS A 74 13.03 10.15 6.36
N ASN A 75 12.72 8.88 6.56
CA ASN A 75 12.65 8.23 7.88
C ASN A 75 11.62 8.91 8.82
N ILE A 76 10.48 9.36 8.30
CA ILE A 76 9.48 10.07 9.12
C ILE A 76 8.56 9.08 9.86
N LEU A 77 7.63 8.45 9.13
CA LEU A 77 6.74 7.39 9.67
C LEU A 77 7.33 6.00 9.48
N TRP A 78 8.10 5.82 8.41
CA TRP A 78 8.72 4.57 8.01
C TRP A 78 10.11 4.82 7.43
N PRO A 79 11.06 3.87 7.49
CA PRO A 79 12.38 4.07 6.91
C PRO A 79 12.33 4.37 5.41
N GLY A 80 13.22 5.26 4.97
CA GLY A 80 13.34 5.70 3.58
C GLY A 80 12.50 6.93 3.22
N LYS A 81 12.48 7.24 1.92
CA LYS A 81 11.63 8.30 1.33
C LYS A 81 10.32 7.69 0.85
N VAL A 82 9.20 8.39 1.08
CA VAL A 82 7.91 8.06 0.49
C VAL A 82 7.80 8.72 -0.88
N ASN A 83 7.52 7.93 -1.92
CA ASN A 83 7.44 8.42 -3.30
C ASN A 83 6.01 8.46 -3.85
N TRP A 84 5.04 7.86 -3.15
CA TRP A 84 3.64 7.82 -3.58
C TRP A 84 2.71 8.16 -2.41
N PHE A 85 1.67 8.92 -2.69
CA PHE A 85 0.63 9.24 -1.72
C PHE A 85 -0.74 8.94 -2.32
N ALA A 86 -1.44 7.96 -1.76
CA ALA A 86 -2.82 7.69 -2.15
C ALA A 86 -3.74 8.78 -1.61
N LYS A 87 -4.57 9.37 -2.47
CA LYS A 87 -5.64 10.29 -2.11
C LYS A 87 -6.82 9.47 -1.60
N SER A 88 -7.36 9.85 -0.45
CA SER A 88 -8.61 9.34 0.08
C SER A 88 -9.61 10.49 0.15
N SER A 89 -10.80 10.25 -0.39
CA SER A 89 -11.90 11.21 -0.51
C SER A 89 -12.60 11.56 0.81
N GLY A 90 -11.95 11.34 1.96
CA GLY A 90 -12.54 11.40 3.31
C GLY A 90 -13.68 12.40 3.48
N THR A 91 -14.86 11.89 3.85
CA THR A 91 -16.19 12.54 3.76
C THR A 91 -16.46 13.68 4.74
N THR A 92 -15.46 14.24 5.45
CA THR A 92 -15.76 15.14 6.59
C THR A 92 -14.92 16.41 6.72
N ASN A 93 -14.03 16.73 5.78
CA ASN A 93 -13.46 18.07 5.68
C ASN A 93 -12.90 18.25 4.27
N SER A 94 -13.11 19.43 3.67
CA SER A 94 -12.86 19.80 2.27
C SER A 94 -11.42 19.67 1.74
N LYS A 95 -10.53 18.94 2.43
CA LYS A 95 -9.14 18.68 2.04
C LYS A 95 -8.90 17.18 1.92
N SER A 96 -8.47 16.74 0.73
CA SER A 96 -8.11 15.35 0.46
C SER A 96 -7.08 14.83 1.48
N LYS A 97 -7.32 13.62 2.01
CA LYS A 97 -6.38 12.92 2.89
C LYS A 97 -5.32 12.22 2.05
N PHE A 98 -4.06 12.27 2.48
CA PHE A 98 -2.93 11.68 1.77
C PHE A 98 -2.34 10.53 2.60
N ILE A 99 -2.43 9.31 2.09
CA ILE A 99 -1.91 8.13 2.75
C ILE A 99 -0.55 7.77 2.13
N PRO A 100 0.56 7.80 2.90
CA PRO A 100 1.89 7.47 2.37
C PRO A 100 1.96 6.00 1.98
N ILE A 101 2.37 5.73 0.74
CA ILE A 101 2.60 4.37 0.24
C ILE A 101 4.12 4.14 0.18
N THR A 102 4.63 3.27 1.05
CA THR A 102 6.06 2.91 1.07
C THR A 102 6.34 1.83 0.03
N LYS A 103 7.62 1.69 -0.35
CA LYS A 103 8.05 0.60 -1.25
C LYS A 103 7.70 -0.78 -0.67
N GLU A 104 7.85 -0.98 0.64
CA GLU A 104 7.45 -2.25 1.27
C GLU A 104 5.93 -2.43 1.28
N SER A 105 5.13 -1.40 1.58
CA SER A 105 3.66 -1.54 1.51
C SER A 105 3.20 -1.89 0.09
N LEU A 106 3.75 -1.21 -0.91
CA LEU A 106 3.46 -1.48 -2.31
C LEU A 106 3.75 -2.94 -2.68
N LYS A 107 4.95 -3.44 -2.39
CA LYS A 107 5.40 -4.78 -2.79
C LYS A 107 4.87 -5.91 -1.90
N ASP A 108 5.03 -5.76 -0.58
CA ASP A 108 4.79 -6.81 0.40
C ASP A 108 3.36 -6.84 0.92
N CYS A 109 2.56 -5.80 0.65
CA CYS A 109 1.13 -5.76 0.93
C CYS A 109 0.32 -5.76 -0.38
N HIS A 110 0.27 -4.66 -1.13
CA HIS A 110 -0.69 -4.51 -2.24
C HIS A 110 -0.44 -5.49 -3.40
N LEU A 111 0.78 -5.54 -3.94
CA LEU A 111 1.10 -6.46 -5.04
C LEU A 111 1.07 -7.92 -4.60
N LYS A 112 1.45 -8.19 -3.34
CA LYS A 112 1.32 -9.52 -2.76
C LYS A 112 -0.14 -9.94 -2.62
N ALA A 113 -1.03 -9.05 -2.19
CA ALA A 113 -2.46 -9.31 -2.09
C ALA A 113 -3.08 -9.66 -3.45
N GLY A 114 -2.65 -9.00 -4.53
CA GLY A 114 -3.05 -9.38 -5.89
C GLY A 114 -2.65 -10.82 -6.24
N LYS A 115 -1.42 -11.24 -5.88
CA LYS A 115 -0.97 -12.63 -6.05
C LYS A 115 -1.75 -13.61 -5.19
N ASP A 116 -2.12 -13.21 -3.96
CA ASP A 116 -2.94 -14.02 -3.05
C ASP A 116 -4.33 -14.25 -3.64
N MET A 117 -4.95 -13.18 -4.14
CA MET A 117 -6.27 -13.21 -4.77
C MET A 117 -6.27 -14.14 -5.99
N LEU A 118 -5.31 -14.00 -6.91
CA LEU A 118 -5.18 -14.90 -8.07
C LEU A 118 -4.95 -16.35 -7.64
N SER A 119 -4.08 -16.57 -6.64
CA SER A 119 -3.80 -17.92 -6.13
C SER A 119 -5.05 -18.58 -5.54
N LEU A 120 -5.85 -17.81 -4.78
CA LEU A 120 -7.11 -18.29 -4.19
C LEU A 120 -8.14 -18.59 -5.27
N TYR A 121 -8.25 -17.72 -6.27
CA TYR A 121 -9.16 -17.90 -7.39
C TYR A 121 -8.84 -19.18 -8.18
N GLU A 122 -7.60 -19.38 -8.62
CA GLU A 122 -7.19 -20.62 -9.32
C GLU A 122 -7.41 -21.88 -8.46
N ASN A 123 -7.16 -21.78 -7.15
CA ASN A 123 -7.35 -22.90 -6.25
C ASN A 123 -8.83 -23.31 -6.14
N ASN A 124 -9.74 -22.35 -6.23
CA ASN A 124 -11.19 -22.59 -6.19
C ASN A 124 -11.77 -22.95 -7.57
N PHE A 125 -11.11 -22.52 -8.65
CA PHE A 125 -11.52 -22.76 -10.03
C PHE A 125 -10.37 -23.34 -10.87
N PRO A 126 -10.02 -24.64 -10.69
CA PRO A 126 -8.83 -25.23 -11.32
C PRO A 126 -8.87 -25.29 -12.84
N THR A 127 -10.06 -25.24 -13.45
CA THR A 127 -10.28 -25.24 -14.90
C THR A 127 -10.45 -23.85 -15.49
N THR A 128 -10.01 -22.81 -14.78
CA THR A 128 -10.16 -21.42 -15.24
C THR A 128 -9.29 -21.09 -16.44
N ASN A 129 -9.84 -20.28 -17.36
CA ASN A 129 -9.17 -19.80 -18.56
C ASN A 129 -8.87 -18.29 -18.50
N ILE A 130 -8.83 -17.68 -17.30
CA ILE A 130 -8.63 -16.22 -17.14
C ILE A 130 -7.33 -15.70 -17.75
N TYR A 131 -6.33 -16.57 -17.94
CA TYR A 131 -5.04 -16.21 -18.57
C TYR A 131 -5.07 -16.28 -20.10
N ASN A 132 -6.11 -16.87 -20.69
CA ASN A 132 -6.25 -17.02 -22.15
C ASN A 132 -6.80 -15.75 -22.82
N GLY A 133 -7.21 -14.76 -22.04
CA GLY A 133 -7.72 -13.49 -22.52
C GLY A 133 -6.94 -12.29 -21.97
N LYS A 134 -7.38 -11.10 -22.35
CA LYS A 134 -6.93 -9.85 -21.73
C LYS A 134 -7.90 -9.43 -20.63
N GLY A 135 -7.37 -8.91 -19.53
CA GLY A 135 -8.17 -8.29 -18.47
C GLY A 135 -8.38 -6.80 -18.75
N ILE A 136 -9.62 -6.33 -18.65
CA ILE A 136 -9.89 -4.89 -18.66
C ILE A 136 -9.58 -4.34 -17.26
N MET A 137 -8.67 -3.36 -17.19
CA MET A 137 -8.28 -2.73 -15.94
C MET A 137 -8.32 -1.21 -16.08
N LEU A 138 -9.31 -0.60 -15.42
CA LEU A 138 -9.43 0.85 -15.31
C LEU A 138 -9.07 1.29 -13.90
N GLY A 139 -8.13 2.21 -13.79
CA GLY A 139 -7.75 2.85 -12.53
C GLY A 139 -8.44 4.19 -12.36
N GLY A 140 -8.21 4.79 -11.19
CA GLY A 140 -8.43 6.22 -11.04
C GLY A 140 -7.32 7.04 -11.71
N SER A 141 -7.06 8.23 -11.19
CA SER A 141 -6.06 9.15 -11.73
C SER A 141 -4.80 9.20 -10.87
N ILE A 142 -3.66 9.48 -11.50
CA ILE A 142 -2.39 9.73 -10.81
C ILE A 142 -1.67 10.92 -11.44
N GLU A 143 -1.17 11.80 -10.59
CA GLU A 143 -0.48 13.03 -10.98
C GLU A 143 0.89 13.09 -10.29
N LYS A 144 1.87 13.74 -10.92
CA LYS A 144 3.13 14.10 -10.24
C LYS A 144 2.88 15.34 -9.38
N SER A 145 3.55 15.43 -8.23
CA SER A 145 3.54 16.66 -7.44
C SER A 145 4.18 17.82 -8.22
N LYS A 146 3.84 19.06 -7.84
CA LYS A 146 4.33 20.28 -8.54
C LYS A 146 5.85 20.30 -8.69
N ASP A 147 6.57 19.85 -7.67
CA ASP A 147 8.04 19.82 -7.66
C ASP A 147 8.62 18.51 -8.22
N GLY A 148 7.77 17.61 -8.75
CA GLY A 148 8.16 16.30 -9.28
C GLY A 148 8.67 15.29 -8.23
N ASN A 149 8.59 15.63 -6.94
CA ASN A 149 9.25 14.89 -5.86
C ASN A 149 8.58 13.57 -5.48
N TYR A 150 7.29 13.41 -5.80
CA TYR A 150 6.46 12.24 -5.49
C TYR A 150 5.25 12.19 -6.45
N LYS A 151 4.56 11.04 -6.54
CA LYS A 151 3.28 10.89 -7.24
C LYS A 151 2.12 10.87 -6.25
N GLU A 152 0.98 11.44 -6.60
CA GLU A 152 -0.24 11.40 -5.78
C GLU A 152 -1.48 11.15 -6.64
N GLY A 153 -2.45 10.41 -6.11
CA GLY A 153 -3.62 10.00 -6.87
C GLY A 153 -4.37 8.85 -6.22
N ASP A 154 -5.28 8.23 -6.96
CA ASP A 154 -6.00 7.05 -6.50
C ASP A 154 -5.04 5.89 -6.28
N LEU A 155 -5.27 5.09 -5.22
CA LEU A 155 -4.44 3.94 -4.94
C LEU A 155 -4.41 2.96 -6.13
N SER A 156 -5.55 2.76 -6.80
CA SER A 156 -5.64 1.92 -7.99
C SER A 156 -4.71 2.39 -9.11
N ALA A 157 -4.62 3.71 -9.35
CA ALA A 157 -3.74 4.29 -10.35
C ALA A 157 -2.25 4.13 -9.97
N ILE A 158 -1.90 4.30 -8.69
CA ILE A 158 -0.56 4.04 -8.17
C ILE A 158 -0.16 2.58 -8.39
N LEU A 159 -1.07 1.63 -8.11
CA LEU A 159 -0.79 0.21 -8.32
C LEU A 159 -0.61 -0.13 -9.81
N LEU A 160 -1.42 0.46 -10.69
CA LEU A 160 -1.34 0.25 -12.13
C LEU A 160 -0.05 0.80 -12.75
N ASP A 161 0.44 1.93 -12.24
CA ASP A 161 1.68 2.58 -12.66
C ASP A 161 2.93 1.82 -12.17
N GLU A 162 2.82 1.09 -11.06
CA GLU A 162 3.92 0.32 -10.46
C GLU A 162 3.86 -1.19 -10.75
N PHE A 163 2.91 -1.64 -11.57
CA PHE A 163 2.82 -3.07 -11.91
C PHE A 163 4.06 -3.55 -12.68
N PRO A 164 4.53 -4.78 -12.41
CA PRO A 164 5.54 -5.41 -13.25
C PRO A 164 5.08 -5.49 -14.71
N PHE A 165 6.01 -5.33 -15.66
CA PHE A 165 5.70 -5.27 -17.09
C PHE A 165 4.85 -6.45 -17.59
N TRP A 166 5.05 -7.65 -17.05
CA TRP A 166 4.32 -8.86 -17.44
C TRP A 166 2.84 -8.83 -17.00
N VAL A 167 2.51 -8.16 -15.89
CA VAL A 167 1.11 -7.92 -15.50
C VAL A 167 0.44 -6.97 -16.48
N SER A 168 1.19 -5.95 -16.92
CA SER A 168 0.71 -4.96 -17.89
C SER A 168 0.47 -5.57 -19.28
N TYR A 169 1.15 -6.66 -19.64
CA TYR A 169 0.96 -7.34 -20.93
C TYR A 169 -0.42 -8.00 -21.08
N HIS A 170 -0.96 -8.54 -19.98
CA HIS A 170 -2.27 -9.20 -19.97
C HIS A 170 -3.44 -8.23 -19.78
N ARG A 171 -3.19 -6.91 -19.77
CA ARG A 171 -4.22 -5.90 -19.51
C ARG A 171 -4.50 -5.03 -20.73
N VAL A 172 -5.72 -4.51 -20.79
CA VAL A 172 -6.13 -3.40 -21.66
C VAL A 172 -6.97 -2.39 -20.86
N PRO A 173 -6.96 -1.10 -21.21
CA PRO A 173 -6.10 -0.44 -22.20
C PRO A 173 -4.66 -0.22 -21.67
N ASP A 174 -3.81 0.50 -22.41
CA ASP A 174 -2.45 0.82 -21.96
C ASP A 174 -2.46 1.69 -20.68
N ILE A 175 -1.29 1.84 -20.05
CA ILE A 175 -1.19 2.52 -18.74
C ILE A 175 -1.63 3.97 -18.78
N LYS A 176 -1.35 4.69 -19.87
CA LYS A 176 -1.72 6.09 -19.99
C LYS A 176 -3.24 6.20 -19.99
N THR A 177 -3.92 5.48 -20.88
CA THR A 177 -5.39 5.48 -20.94
C THR A 177 -6.03 5.01 -19.64
N ALA A 178 -5.56 3.89 -19.08
CA ALA A 178 -6.11 3.33 -17.84
C ALA A 178 -6.00 4.27 -16.62
N THR A 179 -5.11 5.28 -16.66
CA THR A 179 -4.87 6.24 -15.56
C THR A 179 -5.28 7.68 -15.91
N MET A 180 -5.96 7.88 -17.06
CA MET A 180 -6.54 9.17 -17.43
C MET A 180 -7.55 9.66 -16.41
N LYS A 181 -7.56 10.98 -16.24
CA LYS A 181 -8.42 11.71 -15.30
C LYS A 181 -9.80 11.99 -15.90
N GLU A 182 -9.84 12.50 -17.13
CA GLU A 182 -11.09 12.75 -17.84
C GLU A 182 -11.72 11.42 -18.23
N TRP A 183 -12.92 11.16 -17.71
CA TRP A 183 -13.60 9.88 -17.85
C TRP A 183 -14.13 9.65 -19.26
N ASP A 184 -14.67 10.69 -19.89
CA ASP A 184 -15.27 10.58 -21.22
C ASP A 184 -14.20 10.27 -22.26
N GLU A 185 -13.07 10.98 -22.24
CA GLU A 185 -11.90 10.69 -23.10
C GLU A 185 -11.28 9.31 -22.84
N LYS A 186 -11.52 8.71 -21.67
CA LYS A 186 -11.03 7.37 -21.32
C LYS A 186 -11.89 6.25 -21.89
N LEU A 187 -13.15 6.55 -22.20
CA LEU A 187 -14.11 5.61 -22.79
C LEU A 187 -14.03 5.55 -24.32
N GLU A 188 -13.64 6.66 -24.95
CA GLU A 188 -13.33 6.73 -26.39
C GLU A 188 -12.04 5.98 -26.75
#